data_AF-A0AAW1PTN9-F1
#
_entry.id   AF-A0AAW1PTN9-F1
#
_cell.length_a   1.000
_cell.length_b   1.000
_cell.length_c   1.000
_cell.angle_alpha   90.00
_cell.angle_beta   90.00
_cell.angle_gamma   90.00
#
_symmetry.space_group_name_H-M   'P 1'
#
loop_
_entity.id
_entity.type
_entity.pdbx_description
1 polymer ?
#
loop_
_entity_poly.entity_id
_entity_poly.type
_entity_poly.pdbx_seq_one_letter_code
_entity_poly.pdbx_strand_id
1 'polypeptide(L)'
;MCRVHALSPQVEAQRTSLIPETLEDMAADVEHLATVQRIQEVGQAVLTREERRKRQRALDGMGVPSFGAMLKEQGVTAMRRKRAKIFQLNIGLYCNQACTHCHVESSPKRTEMMDEATARQCVELMRSSLDTISTVDITGGAPELNGQFRYLVQEARRLGLEVIDRCNLTVLLEPDQEDLVNFLAAHQVRVVASLPCYSAENVNQQRGNGVFERSIQGLQMLNAAGYGKQGSGLVLDLVYNPNGIFLAPPQASLEAAYKQELWETYGIKFNALFCLNNMPIKRYVDYLQRRNKLEEYMQLLVQSFNPAAAEGVMCRDTVNVGWDGKVYDCDFNQQLDMGLRIPGKSSGSSLTVFDIAHLSELTGGSIAIDNHCFGCTAGAGSSCQGAVAS
;
A
#
# COMPACT_ATOMS: atom_id res chain seq x y z
N MET A 1 2.32 4.55 40.04
CA MET A 1 2.77 3.14 39.98
C MET A 1 1.64 2.29 39.41
N CYS A 2 1.45 2.33 38.09
CA CYS A 2 0.55 1.38 37.42
C CYS A 2 1.36 0.12 37.13
N ARG A 3 0.98 -0.99 37.76
CA ARG A 3 1.56 -2.31 37.48
C ARG A 3 1.12 -2.73 36.08
N VAL A 4 2.04 -2.69 35.13
CA VAL A 4 1.90 -3.33 33.83
C VAL A 4 2.02 -4.82 34.06
N HIS A 5 0.96 -5.58 33.75
CA HIS A 5 1.02 -7.02 33.73
C HIS A 5 1.95 -7.45 32.58
N ALA A 6 3.14 -7.94 32.93
CA ALA A 6 4.01 -8.64 32.00
C ALA A 6 3.25 -9.87 31.48
N LEU A 7 2.94 -9.87 30.18
CA LEU A 7 2.36 -11.02 29.51
C LEU A 7 3.37 -12.17 29.50
N SER A 8 2.94 -13.32 30.00
CA SER A 8 3.69 -14.57 30.12
C SER A 8 4.17 -15.10 28.76
N PRO A 9 5.39 -15.69 28.66
CA PRO A 9 5.92 -16.25 27.44
C PRO A 9 5.39 -17.66 27.21
N GLN A 10 4.11 -17.81 26.84
CA GLN A 10 3.50 -19.04 26.28
C GLN A 10 2.01 -18.84 25.95
N VAL A 11 1.68 -17.73 25.27
CA VAL A 11 0.35 -17.62 24.66
C VAL A 11 0.46 -18.26 23.28
N GLU A 12 0.06 -19.53 23.15
CA GLU A 12 -0.55 -19.97 21.89
C GLU A 12 -1.68 -18.98 21.64
N ALA A 13 -1.41 -17.95 20.82
CA ALA A 13 -2.42 -16.99 20.44
C ALA A 13 -3.57 -17.79 19.87
N GLN A 14 -4.75 -17.67 20.47
CA GLN A 14 -5.95 -18.29 19.96
C GLN A 14 -6.15 -17.71 18.56
N ARG A 15 -5.74 -18.46 17.53
CA ARG A 15 -5.79 -18.04 16.13
C ARG A 15 -7.25 -17.99 15.71
N THR A 16 -7.83 -16.82 15.85
CA THR A 16 -9.19 -16.51 15.41
C THR A 16 -9.08 -15.58 14.23
N SER A 17 -9.75 -15.93 13.13
CA SER A 17 -9.88 -15.05 11.97
C SER A 17 -10.47 -13.71 12.40
N LEU A 18 -9.95 -12.61 11.89
CA LEU A 18 -10.48 -11.26 12.07
C LEU A 18 -11.64 -10.96 11.10
N ILE A 19 -11.88 -11.84 10.13
CA ILE A 19 -12.88 -11.65 9.08
C ILE A 19 -14.30 -11.52 9.66
N PRO A 20 -14.77 -12.38 10.58
CA PRO A 20 -16.12 -12.27 11.13
C PRO A 20 -16.36 -10.91 11.80
N GLU A 21 -15.45 -10.47 12.68
CA GLU A 21 -15.57 -9.18 13.37
C GLU A 21 -15.48 -8.02 12.37
N THR A 22 -14.60 -8.10 11.36
CA THR A 22 -14.53 -7.09 10.30
C THR A 22 -15.83 -7.00 9.52
N LEU A 23 -16.47 -8.14 9.22
CA LEU A 23 -17.74 -8.18 8.52
C LEU A 23 -18.89 -7.61 9.37
N GLU A 24 -18.87 -7.85 10.69
CA GLU A 24 -19.81 -7.27 11.65
C GLU A 24 -19.64 -5.75 11.77
N ASP A 25 -18.40 -5.27 11.96
CA ASP A 25 -18.08 -3.84 11.98
C ASP A 25 -18.54 -3.15 10.69
N MET A 26 -18.28 -3.78 9.53
CA MET A 26 -18.77 -3.29 8.23
C MET A 26 -20.30 -3.32 8.12
N ALA A 27 -20.99 -4.27 8.76
CA ALA A 27 -22.45 -4.34 8.71
C ALA A 27 -23.11 -3.30 9.64
N ALA A 28 -22.45 -2.91 10.73
CA ALA A 28 -22.88 -1.85 11.63
C ALA A 28 -22.57 -0.44 11.08
N ASP A 29 -21.69 -0.33 10.09
CA ASP A 29 -21.38 0.92 9.41
C ASP A 29 -22.60 1.41 8.60
N VAL A 30 -23.24 2.48 9.10
CA VAL A 30 -24.40 3.14 8.48
C VAL A 30 -24.10 3.56 7.03
N GLU A 31 -22.85 3.88 6.71
CA GLU A 31 -22.42 4.25 5.36
C GLU A 31 -22.32 3.02 4.45
N HIS A 32 -21.84 1.89 4.98
CA HIS A 32 -21.86 0.62 4.26
C HIS A 32 -23.30 0.16 4.00
N LEU A 33 -24.21 0.34 4.95
CA LEU A 33 -25.64 0.03 4.78
C LEU A 33 -26.29 0.90 3.68
N ALA A 34 -26.00 2.20 3.66
CA ALA A 34 -26.46 3.09 2.57
C ALA A 34 -25.90 2.68 1.20
N THR A 35 -24.65 2.21 1.18
CA THR A 35 -23.99 1.69 -0.04
C THR A 35 -24.64 0.39 -0.50
N VAL A 36 -24.93 -0.55 0.41
CA VAL A 36 -25.64 -1.80 0.11
C VAL A 36 -27.02 -1.55 -0.45
N GLN A 37 -27.78 -0.61 0.13
CA GLN A 37 -29.08 -0.21 -0.38
C GLN A 37 -28.96 0.34 -1.81
N ARG A 38 -27.98 1.20 -2.06
CA ARG A 38 -27.74 1.74 -3.40
C ARG A 38 -27.28 0.67 -4.39
N ILE A 39 -26.50 -0.33 -3.96
CA ILE A 39 -26.15 -1.50 -4.79
C ILE A 39 -27.40 -2.28 -5.19
N GLN A 40 -28.36 -2.46 -4.29
CA GLN A 40 -29.64 -3.10 -4.60
C GLN A 40 -30.45 -2.30 -5.62
N GLU A 41 -30.36 -0.97 -5.59
CA GLU A 41 -31.08 -0.06 -6.50
C GLU A 41 -30.48 0.01 -7.90
N VAL A 42 -29.16 0.19 -8.02
CA VAL A 42 -28.50 0.47 -9.32
C VAL A 42 -27.62 -0.66 -9.83
N GLY A 43 -27.37 -1.68 -9.01
CA GLY A 43 -26.43 -2.76 -9.30
C GLY A 43 -24.98 -2.37 -9.02
N GLN A 44 -24.20 -3.34 -8.53
CA GLN A 44 -22.78 -3.17 -8.15
C GLN A 44 -21.95 -2.50 -9.27
N ALA A 45 -22.12 -2.95 -10.51
CA ALA A 45 -21.32 -2.46 -11.64
C ALA A 45 -21.57 -0.98 -11.99
N VAL A 46 -22.80 -0.49 -11.80
CA VAL A 46 -23.13 0.93 -12.01
C VAL A 46 -22.54 1.75 -10.88
N LEU A 47 -22.71 1.31 -9.64
CA LEU A 47 -22.16 2.00 -8.47
C LEU A 47 -20.64 2.13 -8.58
N THR A 48 -19.93 1.05 -8.91
CA THR A 48 -18.47 1.08 -9.11
C THR A 48 -18.05 2.08 -10.19
N ARG A 49 -18.81 2.20 -11.29
CA ARG A 49 -18.54 3.20 -12.35
C ARG A 49 -18.82 4.63 -11.86
N GLU A 50 -19.88 4.83 -11.10
CA GLU A 50 -20.22 6.13 -10.51
C GLU A 50 -19.19 6.57 -9.47
N GLU A 51 -18.81 5.70 -8.55
CA GLU A 51 -17.77 5.93 -7.53
C GLU A 51 -16.46 6.28 -8.20
N ARG A 52 -16.06 5.51 -9.23
CA ARG A 52 -14.87 5.81 -10.03
C ARG A 52 -14.95 7.21 -10.65
N ARG A 53 -16.06 7.56 -11.31
CA ARG A 53 -16.26 8.90 -11.91
C ARG A 53 -16.34 10.01 -10.87
N LYS A 54 -16.92 9.73 -9.70
CA LYS A 54 -17.03 10.68 -8.60
C LYS A 54 -15.65 10.99 -8.04
N ARG A 55 -14.82 9.97 -7.83
CA ARG A 55 -13.44 10.13 -7.34
C ARG A 55 -12.55 10.85 -8.33
N GLN A 56 -12.68 10.52 -9.62
CA GLN A 56 -11.96 11.22 -10.67
C GLN A 56 -12.36 12.71 -10.71
N ARG A 57 -13.66 13.01 -10.73
CA ARG A 57 -14.15 14.40 -10.74
C ARG A 57 -13.98 15.15 -9.43
N ALA A 58 -13.80 14.45 -8.32
CA ALA A 58 -13.66 15.06 -7.00
C ALA A 58 -12.49 16.05 -6.94
N LEU A 59 -11.46 15.81 -7.76
CA LEU A 59 -10.26 16.62 -7.80
C LEU A 59 -10.24 17.64 -8.95
N ASP A 60 -11.06 17.47 -10.00
CA ASP A 60 -10.99 18.26 -11.24
C ASP A 60 -11.49 19.71 -11.07
N GLY A 61 -12.47 19.95 -10.19
CA GLY A 61 -13.18 21.23 -10.05
C GLY A 61 -12.80 22.07 -8.83
N MET A 62 -11.72 21.75 -8.15
CA MET A 62 -11.43 22.24 -6.79
C MET A 62 -10.83 23.66 -6.71
N GLY A 63 -10.74 24.39 -7.82
CA GLY A 63 -10.14 25.73 -7.86
C GLY A 63 -8.63 25.77 -7.57
N VAL A 64 -7.98 24.63 -7.36
CA VAL A 64 -6.52 24.48 -7.21
C VAL A 64 -5.87 24.24 -8.57
N PRO A 65 -4.59 24.65 -8.78
CA PRO A 65 -3.87 24.34 -10.01
C PRO A 65 -3.76 22.83 -10.22
N SER A 66 -3.90 22.38 -11.47
CA SER A 66 -3.64 20.98 -11.81
C SER A 66 -2.19 20.61 -11.49
N PHE A 67 -1.94 19.36 -11.12
CA PHE A 67 -0.58 18.89 -10.83
C PHE A 67 0.39 19.14 -12.00
N GLY A 68 -0.05 18.90 -13.24
CA GLY A 68 0.76 19.17 -14.43
C GLY A 68 1.08 20.66 -14.63
N ALA A 69 0.15 21.56 -14.30
CA ALA A 69 0.40 22.99 -14.33
C ALA A 69 1.41 23.42 -13.26
N MET A 70 1.29 22.89 -12.03
CA MET A 70 2.22 23.16 -10.94
C MET A 70 3.64 22.71 -11.29
N LEU A 71 3.81 21.50 -11.86
CA LEU A 71 5.12 21.03 -12.31
C LEU A 71 5.77 22.02 -13.29
N LYS A 72 5.00 22.52 -14.25
CA LYS A 72 5.49 23.46 -15.26
C LYS A 72 5.84 24.82 -14.65
N GLU A 73 5.00 25.34 -13.75
CA GLU A 73 5.21 26.61 -13.06
C GLU A 73 6.48 26.59 -12.20
N GLN A 74 6.71 25.47 -11.49
CA GLN A 74 7.87 25.28 -10.62
C GLN A 74 9.11 24.77 -11.36
N GLY A 75 9.09 24.72 -12.70
CA GLY A 75 10.24 24.32 -13.52
C GLY A 75 10.67 22.86 -13.35
N VAL A 76 9.79 21.97 -12.86
CA VAL A 76 10.08 20.55 -12.73
C VAL A 76 10.08 19.90 -14.12
N THR A 77 11.10 19.10 -14.41
CA THR A 77 11.24 18.42 -15.70
C THR A 77 10.07 17.49 -15.94
N ALA A 78 9.69 17.28 -17.20
CA ALA A 78 8.64 16.32 -17.56
C ALA A 78 8.86 14.97 -16.85
N MET A 79 7.84 14.51 -16.12
CA MET A 79 7.88 13.25 -15.38
C MET A 79 7.96 12.07 -16.35
N ARG A 80 9.18 11.55 -16.49
CA ARG A 80 9.50 10.40 -17.33
C ARG A 80 10.00 9.23 -16.51
N ARG A 81 9.60 8.05 -16.96
CA ARG A 81 10.03 6.76 -16.44
C ARG A 81 11.54 6.58 -16.67
N LYS A 82 12.27 6.36 -15.58
CA LYS A 82 13.63 5.83 -15.57
C LYS A 82 13.58 4.32 -15.79
N ARG A 83 14.75 3.69 -15.93
CA ARG A 83 14.85 2.23 -15.98
C ARG A 83 14.19 1.64 -14.73
N ALA A 84 13.32 0.65 -14.91
CA ALA A 84 12.65 -0.02 -13.80
C ALA A 84 13.68 -0.70 -12.89
N LYS A 85 13.53 -0.52 -11.59
CA LYS A 85 14.31 -1.21 -10.54
C LYS A 85 13.42 -2.10 -9.69
N ILE A 86 12.16 -1.71 -9.54
CA ILE A 86 11.16 -2.38 -8.72
C ILE A 86 10.03 -2.85 -9.62
N PHE A 87 9.74 -4.14 -9.55
CA PHE A 87 8.55 -4.73 -10.16
C PHE A 87 7.52 -4.98 -9.06
N GLN A 88 6.51 -4.11 -8.99
CA GLN A 88 5.50 -4.15 -7.95
C GLN A 88 4.27 -4.93 -8.42
N LEU A 89 3.80 -5.88 -7.61
CA LEU A 89 2.65 -6.73 -7.92
C LEU A 89 1.56 -6.49 -6.88
N ASN A 90 0.46 -5.87 -7.28
CA ASN A 90 -0.75 -5.83 -6.46
C ASN A 90 -1.62 -7.03 -6.84
N ILE A 91 -1.53 -8.10 -6.04
CA ILE A 91 -2.05 -9.41 -6.42
C ILE A 91 -3.52 -9.64 -6.05
N GLY A 92 -4.20 -8.65 -5.49
CA GLY A 92 -5.62 -8.76 -5.19
C GLY A 92 -6.10 -7.72 -4.21
N LEU A 93 -7.41 -7.67 -4.01
CA LEU A 93 -8.08 -6.69 -3.15
C LEU A 93 -8.76 -7.37 -1.95
N TYR A 94 -8.74 -8.70 -1.88
CA TYR A 94 -9.19 -9.45 -0.71
C TYR A 94 -8.26 -9.22 0.49
N CYS A 95 -8.83 -8.93 1.65
CA CYS A 95 -8.11 -8.66 2.89
C CYS A 95 -8.96 -9.09 4.08
N ASN A 96 -8.34 -9.53 5.16
CA ASN A 96 -9.02 -9.80 6.43
C ASN A 96 -9.39 -8.52 7.22
N GLN A 97 -9.05 -7.33 6.73
CA GLN A 97 -9.38 -6.03 7.32
C GLN A 97 -10.14 -5.12 6.34
N ALA A 98 -10.84 -4.11 6.86
CA ALA A 98 -11.51 -3.08 6.06
C ALA A 98 -11.14 -1.65 6.52
N CYS A 99 -9.84 -1.31 6.47
CA CYS A 99 -9.35 -0.02 6.97
C CYS A 99 -10.05 1.19 6.34
N THR A 100 -10.33 2.22 7.16
CA THR A 100 -11.04 3.45 6.76
C THR A 100 -10.26 4.31 5.75
N HIS A 101 -8.94 4.20 5.75
CA HIS A 101 -8.03 4.97 4.88
C HIS A 101 -7.41 4.11 3.76
N CYS A 102 -7.92 2.89 3.53
CA CYS A 102 -7.33 1.98 2.56
C CYS A 102 -7.41 2.56 1.14
N HIS A 103 -6.25 2.89 0.56
CA HIS A 103 -6.17 3.37 -0.82
C HIS A 103 -6.39 2.26 -1.85
N VAL A 104 -6.38 0.99 -1.45
CA VAL A 104 -6.66 -0.20 -2.29
C VAL A 104 -8.14 -0.62 -2.21
N GLU A 105 -8.89 -0.10 -1.23
CA GLU A 105 -10.27 -0.48 -0.90
C GLU A 105 -10.46 -1.96 -0.53
N SER A 106 -9.45 -2.55 0.07
CA SER A 106 -9.45 -3.97 0.39
C SER A 106 -10.42 -4.29 1.52
N SER A 107 -11.06 -5.46 1.44
CA SER A 107 -11.98 -5.96 2.47
C SER A 107 -12.23 -7.46 2.31
N PRO A 108 -12.85 -8.13 3.31
CA PRO A 108 -13.24 -9.53 3.17
C PRO A 108 -14.35 -9.76 2.14
N LYS A 109 -14.96 -8.70 1.59
CA LYS A 109 -16.00 -8.79 0.56
C LYS A 109 -15.46 -8.69 -0.88
N ARG A 110 -14.15 -8.44 -1.05
CA ARG A 110 -13.51 -8.34 -2.37
C ARG A 110 -13.22 -9.72 -2.94
N THR A 111 -13.28 -9.84 -4.26
CA THR A 111 -13.05 -11.11 -4.98
C THR A 111 -11.92 -11.01 -5.99
N GLU A 112 -11.40 -9.82 -6.21
CA GLU A 112 -10.30 -9.54 -7.14
C GLU A 112 -9.02 -10.20 -6.64
N MET A 113 -8.55 -11.19 -7.39
CA MET A 113 -7.40 -12.02 -7.06
C MET A 113 -6.63 -12.36 -8.33
N MET A 114 -5.31 -12.24 -8.28
CA MET A 114 -4.42 -12.62 -9.38
C MET A 114 -4.54 -14.13 -9.63
N ASP A 115 -4.70 -14.50 -10.90
CA ASP A 115 -4.75 -15.89 -11.34
C ASP A 115 -3.36 -16.46 -11.66
N GLU A 116 -3.30 -17.78 -11.84
CA GLU A 116 -2.06 -18.49 -12.14
C GLU A 116 -1.44 -18.05 -13.47
N ALA A 117 -2.25 -17.79 -14.50
CA ALA A 117 -1.76 -17.39 -15.82
C ALA A 117 -1.03 -16.04 -15.75
N THR A 118 -1.62 -15.07 -15.06
CA THR A 118 -1.05 -13.75 -14.82
C THR A 118 0.20 -13.85 -13.95
N ALA A 119 0.18 -14.64 -12.88
CA ALA A 119 1.35 -14.84 -12.01
C ALA A 119 2.52 -15.46 -12.78
N ARG A 120 2.28 -16.48 -13.62
CA ARG A 120 3.30 -17.08 -14.50
C ARG A 120 3.89 -16.06 -15.47
N GLN A 121 3.05 -15.22 -16.08
CA GLN A 121 3.53 -14.17 -16.97
C GLN A 121 4.37 -13.12 -16.24
N CYS A 122 4.01 -12.77 -15.00
CA CYS A 122 4.82 -11.90 -14.16
C CYS A 122 6.21 -12.52 -13.89
N VAL A 123 6.28 -13.83 -13.62
CA VAL A 123 7.56 -14.54 -13.42
C VAL A 123 8.42 -14.55 -14.69
N GLU A 124 7.81 -14.76 -15.85
CA GLU A 124 8.56 -14.68 -17.12
C GLU A 124 9.09 -13.27 -17.39
N LEU A 125 8.32 -12.23 -17.05
CA LEU A 125 8.77 -10.84 -17.16
C LEU A 125 9.88 -10.50 -16.15
N MET A 126 9.85 -11.08 -14.93
CA MET A 126 10.97 -10.99 -13.99
C MET A 126 12.23 -11.61 -14.58
N ARG A 127 12.12 -12.83 -15.14
CA ARG A 127 13.23 -13.57 -15.72
C ARG A 127 13.84 -12.84 -16.90
N SER A 128 13.02 -12.25 -17.76
CA SER A 128 13.52 -11.51 -18.92
C SER A 128 14.20 -10.20 -18.51
N SER A 129 13.83 -9.60 -17.38
CA SER A 129 14.22 -8.23 -17.01
C SER A 129 15.27 -8.14 -15.88
N LEU A 130 16.01 -9.22 -15.58
CA LEU A 130 16.98 -9.29 -14.48
C LEU A 130 18.17 -8.33 -14.61
N ASP A 131 18.42 -7.77 -15.80
CA ASP A 131 19.42 -6.72 -16.03
C ASP A 131 18.94 -5.32 -15.59
N THR A 132 17.66 -5.19 -15.23
CA THR A 132 17.04 -3.92 -14.83
C THR A 132 16.49 -3.95 -13.40
N ILE A 133 15.71 -4.98 -13.05
CA ILE A 133 15.07 -5.06 -11.73
C ILE A 133 15.96 -5.76 -10.72
N SER A 134 15.89 -5.29 -9.47
CA SER A 134 16.54 -5.92 -8.31
C SER A 134 15.54 -6.40 -7.26
N THR A 135 14.31 -5.90 -7.33
CA THR A 135 13.31 -6.04 -6.25
C THR A 135 11.93 -6.33 -6.83
N VAL A 136 11.23 -7.29 -6.22
CA VAL A 136 9.81 -7.55 -6.41
C VAL A 136 9.06 -7.09 -5.17
N ASP A 137 8.13 -6.16 -5.32
CA ASP A 137 7.34 -5.59 -4.21
C ASP A 137 5.89 -6.11 -4.28
N ILE A 138 5.52 -7.02 -3.39
CA ILE A 138 4.22 -7.69 -3.43
C ILE A 138 3.27 -6.99 -2.45
N THR A 139 2.14 -6.52 -2.98
CA THR A 139 1.09 -5.77 -2.27
C THR A 139 -0.30 -6.30 -2.61
N GLY A 140 -1.34 -5.68 -2.06
CA GLY A 140 -2.73 -6.03 -2.35
C GLY A 140 -3.67 -5.68 -1.20
N GLY A 141 -4.59 -6.58 -0.88
CA GLY A 141 -5.42 -6.49 0.30
C GLY A 141 -4.70 -6.99 1.53
N ALA A 142 -4.66 -8.31 1.70
CA ALA A 142 -3.52 -8.96 2.31
C ALA A 142 -2.94 -9.91 1.25
N PRO A 143 -1.78 -9.60 0.64
CA PRO A 143 -1.23 -10.42 -0.44
C PRO A 143 -1.09 -11.90 -0.03
N GLU A 144 -0.81 -12.16 1.24
CA GLU A 144 -0.56 -13.50 1.79
C GLU A 144 -1.80 -14.42 1.75
N LEU A 145 -3.00 -13.85 1.58
CA LEU A 145 -4.25 -14.59 1.38
C LEU A 145 -4.49 -14.98 -0.09
N ASN A 146 -3.63 -14.56 -1.01
CA ASN A 146 -3.72 -14.94 -2.41
C ASN A 146 -2.94 -16.23 -2.70
N GLY A 147 -3.57 -17.17 -3.42
CA GLY A 147 -2.97 -18.46 -3.77
C GLY A 147 -1.67 -18.38 -4.57
N GLN A 148 -1.41 -17.26 -5.25
CA GLN A 148 -0.19 -17.02 -6.04
C GLN A 148 0.94 -16.36 -5.22
N PHE A 149 0.68 -15.90 -3.99
CA PHE A 149 1.67 -15.21 -3.17
C PHE A 149 2.95 -16.03 -2.99
N ARG A 150 2.80 -17.27 -2.50
CA ARG A 150 3.93 -18.15 -2.21
C ARG A 150 4.70 -18.52 -3.46
N TYR A 151 4.01 -18.76 -4.57
CA TYR A 151 4.60 -19.01 -5.88
C TYR A 151 5.47 -17.83 -6.36
N LEU A 152 4.93 -16.61 -6.30
CA LEU A 152 5.65 -15.39 -6.71
C LEU A 152 6.88 -15.14 -5.84
N VAL A 153 6.77 -15.31 -4.52
CA VAL A 153 7.90 -15.20 -3.58
C VAL A 153 8.99 -16.22 -3.94
N GLN A 154 8.63 -17.48 -4.11
CA GLN A 154 9.57 -18.57 -4.42
C GLN A 154 10.31 -18.32 -5.73
N GLU A 155 9.60 -17.96 -6.80
CA GLU A 155 10.20 -17.70 -8.10
C GLU A 155 11.10 -16.46 -8.09
N ALA A 156 10.65 -15.35 -7.49
CA ALA A 156 11.46 -14.14 -7.38
C ALA A 156 12.77 -14.40 -6.62
N ARG A 157 12.71 -15.14 -5.50
CA ARG A 157 13.91 -15.53 -4.74
C ARG A 157 14.81 -16.49 -5.50
N ARG A 158 14.25 -17.43 -6.28
CA ARG A 158 15.02 -18.33 -7.15
C ARG A 158 15.79 -17.56 -8.24
N LEU A 159 15.24 -16.44 -8.70
CA LEU A 159 15.89 -15.51 -9.63
C LEU A 159 16.90 -14.57 -8.95
N GLY A 160 17.06 -14.64 -7.62
CA GLY A 160 17.99 -13.80 -6.86
C GLY A 160 17.48 -12.39 -6.56
N LEU A 161 16.20 -12.10 -6.78
CA LEU A 161 15.60 -10.79 -6.52
C LEU A 161 15.30 -10.60 -5.03
N GLU A 162 15.43 -9.37 -4.51
CA GLU A 162 14.85 -9.00 -3.22
C GLU A 162 13.33 -9.10 -3.32
N VAL A 163 12.67 -9.62 -2.28
CA VAL A 163 11.21 -9.66 -2.22
C VAL A 163 10.75 -8.85 -1.02
N ILE A 164 9.84 -7.91 -1.28
CA ILE A 164 9.15 -7.14 -0.25
C ILE A 164 7.72 -7.67 -0.12
N ASP A 165 7.28 -7.91 1.10
CA ASP A 165 5.91 -8.24 1.45
C ASP A 165 5.26 -7.07 2.22
N ARG A 166 4.18 -6.52 1.67
CA ARG A 166 3.41 -5.40 2.24
C ARG A 166 2.35 -5.94 3.18
N CYS A 167 2.81 -6.31 4.37
CA CYS A 167 2.02 -7.05 5.35
C CYS A 167 1.11 -6.14 6.17
N ASN A 168 -0.11 -6.62 6.46
CA ASN A 168 -1.06 -5.92 7.33
C ASN A 168 -0.93 -6.30 8.82
N LEU A 169 0.01 -7.19 9.15
CA LEU A 169 0.32 -7.83 10.44
C LEU A 169 -0.70 -8.84 10.95
N THR A 170 -1.99 -8.51 10.92
CA THR A 170 -3.03 -9.40 11.48
C THR A 170 -3.20 -10.70 10.70
N VAL A 171 -2.87 -10.69 9.40
CA VAL A 171 -2.92 -11.87 8.53
C VAL A 171 -2.02 -13.01 9.05
N LEU A 172 -0.97 -12.69 9.80
CA LEU A 172 -0.08 -13.69 10.43
C LEU A 172 -0.80 -14.58 11.45
N LEU A 173 -1.96 -14.13 11.95
CA LEU A 173 -2.79 -14.83 12.93
C LEU A 173 -4.05 -15.45 12.32
N GLU A 174 -4.29 -15.29 11.02
CA GLU A 174 -5.40 -15.94 10.36
C GLU A 174 -5.21 -17.48 10.36
N PRO A 175 -6.32 -18.24 10.39
CA PRO A 175 -6.28 -19.67 10.10
C PRO A 175 -5.61 -19.95 8.75
N ASP A 176 -4.94 -21.09 8.64
CA ASP A 176 -4.20 -21.52 7.46
C ASP A 176 -2.95 -20.65 7.12
N GLN A 177 -2.54 -19.77 8.05
CA GLN A 177 -1.31 -18.96 7.97
C GLN A 177 -0.32 -19.30 9.10
N GLU A 178 -0.39 -20.51 9.65
CA GLU A 178 0.46 -20.97 10.77
C GLU A 178 1.94 -20.94 10.43
N ASP A 179 2.28 -21.32 9.21
CA ASP A 179 3.65 -21.39 8.73
C ASP A 179 4.13 -20.08 8.09
N LEU A 180 3.28 -19.06 7.93
CA LEU A 180 3.56 -17.87 7.12
C LEU A 180 4.85 -17.15 7.57
N VAL A 181 5.03 -16.93 8.88
CA VAL A 181 6.25 -16.30 9.40
C VAL A 181 7.51 -17.12 9.07
N ASN A 182 7.42 -18.45 9.18
CA ASN A 182 8.53 -19.35 8.85
C ASN A 182 8.80 -19.36 7.35
N PHE A 183 7.76 -19.31 6.52
CA PHE A 183 7.88 -19.20 5.07
C PHE A 183 8.58 -17.90 4.66
N LEU A 184 8.14 -16.75 5.19
CA LEU A 184 8.75 -15.45 4.94
C LEU A 184 10.24 -15.44 5.33
N ALA A 185 10.56 -15.99 6.52
CA ALA A 185 11.93 -16.08 7.01
C ALA A 185 12.80 -17.01 6.14
N ALA A 186 12.30 -18.18 5.77
CA ALA A 186 13.02 -19.15 4.94
C ALA A 186 13.35 -18.59 3.54
N HIS A 187 12.48 -17.72 3.02
CA HIS A 187 12.69 -17.02 1.77
C HIS A 187 13.39 -15.66 1.92
N GLN A 188 13.76 -15.25 3.14
CA GLN A 188 14.36 -13.95 3.45
C GLN A 188 13.56 -12.77 2.87
N VAL A 189 12.23 -12.87 2.94
CA VAL A 189 11.33 -11.81 2.50
C VAL A 189 11.48 -10.63 3.45
N ARG A 190 11.65 -9.42 2.91
CA ARG A 190 11.60 -8.18 3.68
C ARG A 190 10.16 -7.84 3.97
N VAL A 191 9.81 -7.73 5.25
CA VAL A 191 8.44 -7.41 5.67
C VAL A 191 8.33 -5.90 5.88
N VAL A 192 7.43 -5.25 5.13
CA VAL A 192 7.08 -3.84 5.31
C VAL A 192 5.66 -3.78 5.85
N ALA A 193 5.55 -3.64 7.17
CA ALA A 193 4.30 -3.81 7.88
C ALA A 193 3.58 -2.49 8.15
N SER A 194 2.28 -2.44 7.89
CA SER A 194 1.47 -1.25 8.17
C SER A 194 1.12 -1.14 9.66
N LEU A 195 1.59 -0.09 10.34
CA LEU A 195 1.26 0.22 11.74
C LEU A 195 1.12 1.75 11.92
N PRO A 196 -0.09 2.31 11.73
CA PRO A 196 -0.31 3.75 11.62
C PRO A 196 -0.07 4.53 12.93
N CYS A 197 -0.03 3.84 14.06
CA CYS A 197 0.36 4.40 15.35
C CYS A 197 0.84 3.29 16.28
N TYR A 198 1.65 3.62 17.30
CA TYR A 198 1.99 2.71 18.39
C TYR A 198 0.94 2.70 19.53
N SER A 199 -0.18 3.41 19.39
CA SER A 199 -1.29 3.42 20.35
C SER A 199 -2.52 2.65 19.87
N ALA A 200 -3.16 1.94 20.80
CA ALA A 200 -4.32 1.10 20.51
C ALA A 200 -5.52 1.89 19.99
N GLU A 201 -5.83 3.03 20.62
CA GLU A 201 -6.94 3.90 20.22
C GLU A 201 -6.83 4.32 18.75
N ASN A 202 -5.66 4.82 18.35
CA ASN A 202 -5.41 5.30 16.99
C ASN A 202 -5.48 4.18 15.96
N VAL A 203 -4.89 3.02 16.26
CA VAL A 203 -4.88 1.89 15.34
C VAL A 203 -6.29 1.30 15.20
N ASN A 204 -7.00 1.11 16.30
CA ASN A 204 -8.33 0.52 16.28
C ASN A 204 -9.35 1.45 15.60
N GLN A 205 -9.24 2.77 15.82
CA GLN A 205 -10.07 3.75 15.10
C GLN A 205 -9.89 3.69 13.58
N GLN A 206 -8.65 3.48 13.10
CA GLN A 206 -8.38 3.50 11.67
C GLN A 206 -8.62 2.15 10.98
N ARG A 207 -8.28 1.04 11.67
CA ARG A 207 -8.16 -0.29 11.05
C ARG A 207 -9.22 -1.30 11.51
N GLY A 208 -9.94 -1.02 12.60
CA GLY A 208 -10.97 -1.89 13.17
C GLY A 208 -10.65 -2.35 14.58
N ASN A 209 -11.67 -2.81 15.31
CA ASN A 209 -11.53 -3.21 16.71
C ASN A 209 -10.62 -4.44 16.86
N GLY A 210 -9.72 -4.40 17.85
CA GLY A 210 -8.81 -5.51 18.15
C GLY A 210 -7.68 -5.71 17.12
N VAL A 211 -7.49 -4.78 16.17
CA VAL A 211 -6.39 -4.83 15.20
C VAL A 211 -5.06 -4.52 15.86
N PHE A 212 -5.02 -3.59 16.81
CA PHE A 212 -3.78 -3.23 17.50
C PHE A 212 -3.16 -4.42 18.21
N GLU A 213 -3.93 -5.10 19.04
CA GLU A 213 -3.47 -6.23 19.85
C GLU A 213 -2.95 -7.36 18.96
N ARG A 214 -3.67 -7.67 17.87
CA ARG A 214 -3.25 -8.65 16.86
C ARG A 214 -1.98 -8.19 16.11
N SER A 215 -1.85 -6.89 15.82
CA SER A 215 -0.65 -6.34 15.17
C SER A 215 0.59 -6.47 16.06
N ILE A 216 0.46 -6.17 17.36
CA ILE A 216 1.54 -6.36 18.35
C ILE A 216 1.94 -7.84 18.43
N GLN A 217 0.99 -8.77 18.47
CA GLN A 217 1.28 -10.20 18.46
C GLN A 217 2.02 -10.63 17.18
N GLY A 218 1.57 -10.17 16.00
CA GLY A 218 2.24 -10.43 14.73
C GLY A 218 3.68 -9.92 14.70
N LEU A 219 3.93 -8.73 15.24
CA LEU A 219 5.28 -8.17 15.38
C LEU A 219 6.16 -8.99 16.33
N GLN A 220 5.60 -9.49 17.44
CA GLN A 220 6.31 -10.38 18.35
C GLN A 220 6.68 -11.71 17.69
N MET A 221 5.79 -12.29 16.87
CA MET A 221 6.06 -13.50 16.09
C MET A 221 7.20 -13.28 15.09
N LEU A 222 7.17 -12.16 14.34
CA LEU A 222 8.25 -11.79 13.43
C LEU A 222 9.58 -11.61 14.18
N ASN A 223 9.58 -10.88 15.30
CA ASN A 223 10.77 -10.68 16.13
C ASN A 223 11.31 -12.01 16.66
N ALA A 224 10.45 -12.94 17.09
CA ALA A 224 10.85 -14.28 17.52
C ALA A 224 11.59 -15.03 16.40
N ALA A 225 11.11 -14.93 15.16
CA ALA A 225 11.74 -15.51 13.96
C ALA A 225 13.05 -14.81 13.53
N GLY A 226 13.34 -13.61 14.07
CA GLY A 226 14.60 -12.90 13.84
C GLY A 226 14.47 -11.57 13.09
N TYR A 227 13.27 -11.22 12.65
CA TYR A 227 13.00 -9.95 11.99
C TYR A 227 13.30 -8.75 12.89
N GLY A 228 13.87 -7.68 12.33
CA GLY A 228 14.20 -6.47 13.09
C GLY A 228 15.45 -6.60 13.98
N LYS A 229 16.05 -7.79 14.08
CA LYS A 229 17.25 -8.03 14.88
C LYS A 229 18.51 -7.82 14.04
N GLN A 230 19.47 -7.07 14.59
CA GLN A 230 20.76 -6.86 13.94
C GLN A 230 21.47 -8.20 13.70
N GLY A 231 22.01 -8.38 12.50
CA GLY A 231 22.77 -9.59 12.12
C GLY A 231 21.94 -10.81 11.73
N SER A 232 20.60 -10.77 11.79
CA SER A 232 19.75 -11.90 11.35
C SER A 232 19.62 -12.01 9.82
N GLY A 233 19.82 -10.90 9.11
CA GLY A 233 19.50 -10.79 7.69
C GLY A 233 17.99 -10.70 7.37
N LEU A 234 17.13 -10.68 8.39
CA LEU A 234 15.67 -10.56 8.26
C LEU A 234 15.22 -9.13 8.57
N VAL A 235 14.70 -8.44 7.56
CA VAL A 235 14.36 -7.02 7.62
C VAL A 235 12.87 -6.84 7.87
N LEU A 236 12.54 -6.08 8.92
CA LEU A 236 11.19 -5.64 9.26
C LEU A 236 11.17 -4.12 9.33
N ASP A 237 10.43 -3.49 8.43
CA ASP A 237 10.16 -2.07 8.45
C ASP A 237 8.69 -1.82 8.79
N LEU A 238 8.41 -0.65 9.36
CA LEU A 238 7.05 -0.23 9.70
C LEU A 238 6.63 0.95 8.82
N VAL A 239 5.33 1.06 8.57
CA VAL A 239 4.75 2.17 7.82
C VAL A 239 3.81 2.97 8.73
N TYR A 240 4.07 4.26 8.82
CA TYR A 240 3.19 5.25 9.43
C TYR A 240 2.38 5.98 8.36
N ASN A 241 1.09 6.13 8.59
CA ASN A 241 0.24 7.05 7.85
C ASN A 241 -0.68 7.82 8.83
N PRO A 242 -0.88 9.14 8.63
CA PRO A 242 -1.68 9.95 9.55
C PRO A 242 -3.12 9.46 9.75
N ASN A 243 -3.67 9.70 10.94
CA ASN A 243 -5.10 9.48 11.25
C ASN A 243 -5.98 10.70 10.97
N GLY A 244 -5.44 11.74 10.32
CA GLY A 244 -6.14 12.99 10.07
C GLY A 244 -5.67 13.70 8.82
N ILE A 245 -6.13 14.94 8.67
CA ILE A 245 -5.93 15.77 7.48
C ILE A 245 -4.63 16.57 7.49
N PHE A 246 -3.56 15.98 8.03
CA PHE A 246 -2.23 16.59 8.11
C PHE A 246 -1.19 15.70 7.45
N LEU A 247 -0.05 16.29 7.07
CA LEU A 247 1.07 15.56 6.46
C LEU A 247 1.80 14.70 7.50
N ALA A 248 2.50 13.68 7.04
CA ALA A 248 3.36 12.92 7.92
C ALA A 248 4.47 13.81 8.52
N PRO A 249 4.80 13.66 9.82
CA PRO A 249 5.88 14.40 10.44
C PRO A 249 7.25 13.91 9.93
N PRO A 250 8.35 14.61 10.25
CA PRO A 250 9.70 14.19 9.85
C PRO A 250 10.00 12.74 10.25
N GLN A 251 10.36 11.93 9.25
CA GLN A 251 10.51 10.48 9.40
C GLN A 251 11.53 10.10 10.48
N ALA A 252 12.67 10.78 10.53
CA ALA A 252 13.73 10.47 11.50
C ALA A 252 13.27 10.65 12.96
N SER A 253 12.56 11.73 13.26
CA SER A 253 12.05 11.99 14.61
C SER A 253 10.95 11.00 14.99
N LEU A 254 10.06 10.67 14.05
CA LEU A 254 8.99 9.71 14.30
C LEU A 254 9.54 8.28 14.45
N GLU A 255 10.55 7.90 13.67
CA GLU A 255 11.22 6.60 13.77
C GLU A 255 11.82 6.40 15.16
N ALA A 256 12.50 7.41 15.70
CA ALA A 256 13.07 7.35 17.04
C ALA A 256 11.99 7.13 18.12
N ALA A 257 10.88 7.86 18.03
CA ALA A 257 9.75 7.70 18.94
C ALA A 257 9.12 6.29 18.83
N TYR A 258 8.89 5.80 17.61
CA TYR A 258 8.38 4.45 17.38
C TYR A 258 9.31 3.37 17.96
N LYS A 259 10.62 3.49 17.73
CA LYS A 259 11.62 2.55 18.27
C LYS A 259 11.60 2.53 19.79
N GLN A 260 11.51 3.69 20.43
CA GLN A 260 11.45 3.80 21.87
C GLN A 260 10.17 3.16 22.42
N GLU A 261 9.00 3.60 21.96
CA GLU A 261 7.70 3.18 22.50
C GLU A 261 7.45 1.68 22.31
N LEU A 262 7.75 1.14 21.11
CA LEU A 262 7.56 -0.28 20.83
C LEU A 262 8.53 -1.17 21.59
N TRP A 263 9.76 -0.69 21.84
CA TRP A 263 10.73 -1.43 22.63
C TRP A 263 10.36 -1.42 24.12
N GLU A 264 10.11 -0.24 24.70
CA GLU A 264 9.84 -0.09 26.13
C GLU A 264 8.55 -0.78 26.55
N THR A 265 7.51 -0.72 25.70
CA THR A 265 6.19 -1.26 26.05
C THR A 265 6.03 -2.73 25.67
N TYR A 266 6.57 -3.16 24.52
CA TYR A 266 6.27 -4.47 23.93
C TYR A 266 7.50 -5.32 23.62
N GLY A 267 8.71 -4.80 23.82
CA GLY A 267 9.97 -5.50 23.49
C GLY A 267 10.18 -5.70 21.99
N ILE A 268 9.54 -4.90 21.13
CA ILE A 268 9.58 -5.05 19.67
C ILE A 268 10.73 -4.22 19.08
N LYS A 269 11.45 -4.81 18.14
CA LYS A 269 12.48 -4.17 17.31
C LYS A 269 12.07 -4.19 15.83
N PHE A 270 12.47 -3.16 15.10
CA PHE A 270 12.32 -3.04 13.65
C PHE A 270 13.48 -2.22 13.07
N ASN A 271 13.67 -2.29 11.76
CA ASN A 271 14.79 -1.69 11.04
C ASN A 271 14.56 -0.20 10.73
N ALA A 272 13.54 0.12 9.94
CA ALA A 272 13.19 1.50 9.56
C ALA A 272 11.68 1.80 9.68
N LEU A 273 11.35 3.08 9.81
CA LEU A 273 9.98 3.60 9.71
C LEU A 273 9.82 4.38 8.41
N PHE A 274 8.76 4.10 7.67
CA PHE A 274 8.39 4.82 6.45
C PHE A 274 7.15 5.69 6.69
N CYS A 275 7.31 7.00 6.47
CA CYS A 275 6.21 7.95 6.55
C CYS A 275 5.49 8.08 5.21
N LEU A 276 4.18 7.87 5.19
CA LEU A 276 3.31 8.06 4.03
C LEU A 276 2.28 9.17 4.30
N ASN A 277 2.11 10.07 3.33
CA ASN A 277 0.93 10.93 3.32
C ASN A 277 -0.27 10.10 2.88
N ASN A 278 -1.46 10.39 3.42
CA ASN A 278 -2.68 9.74 2.95
C ASN A 278 -3.00 10.23 1.54
N MET A 279 -3.06 9.32 0.58
CA MET A 279 -3.41 9.67 -0.80
C MET A 279 -4.89 10.04 -0.90
N PRO A 280 -5.25 11.17 -1.54
CA PRO A 280 -6.64 11.65 -1.63
C PRO A 280 -7.43 10.85 -2.68
N ILE A 281 -7.46 9.52 -2.54
CA ILE A 281 -8.14 8.58 -3.41
C ILE A 281 -8.95 7.59 -2.57
N LYS A 282 -9.87 6.88 -3.23
CA LYS A 282 -10.62 5.75 -2.64
C LYS A 282 -11.29 6.09 -1.29
N ARG A 283 -11.16 5.24 -0.27
CA ARG A 283 -11.85 5.45 1.02
C ARG A 283 -11.46 6.75 1.70
N TYR A 284 -10.22 7.21 1.51
CA TYR A 284 -9.78 8.46 2.13
C TYR A 284 -10.42 9.69 1.48
N VAL A 285 -10.54 9.73 0.14
CA VAL A 285 -11.27 10.85 -0.51
C VAL A 285 -12.74 10.85 -0.10
N ASP A 286 -13.37 9.68 0.05
CA ASP A 286 -14.76 9.61 0.51
C ASP A 286 -14.89 10.06 1.97
N TYR A 287 -13.94 9.67 2.85
CA TYR A 287 -13.84 10.14 4.24
C TYR A 287 -13.75 11.68 4.32
N LEU A 288 -12.90 12.28 3.48
CA LEU A 288 -12.73 13.74 3.39
C LEU A 288 -14.00 14.43 2.91
N GLN A 289 -14.65 13.90 1.86
CA GLN A 289 -15.89 14.46 1.31
C GLN A 289 -17.02 14.47 2.34
N ARG A 290 -17.21 13.36 3.07
CA ARG A 290 -18.27 13.26 4.08
C ARG A 290 -18.11 14.26 5.22
N ARG A 291 -16.88 14.71 5.48
CA ARG A 291 -16.55 15.70 6.51
C ARG A 291 -16.42 17.12 5.97
N ASN A 292 -16.67 17.35 4.67
CA ASN A 292 -16.41 18.62 3.99
C ASN A 292 -14.95 19.10 4.16
N LYS A 293 -13.99 18.16 4.17
CA LYS A 293 -12.55 18.41 4.36
C LYS A 293 -11.70 18.19 3.12
N LEU A 294 -12.30 17.80 2.00
CA LEU A 294 -11.54 17.50 0.78
C LEU A 294 -10.80 18.73 0.24
N GLU A 295 -11.47 19.89 0.15
CA GLU A 295 -10.86 21.12 -0.34
C GLU A 295 -9.70 21.58 0.53
N GLU A 296 -9.91 21.62 1.84
CA GLU A 296 -8.87 21.96 2.83
C GLU A 296 -7.66 21.05 2.71
N TYR A 297 -7.87 19.73 2.60
CA TYR A 297 -6.77 18.77 2.46
C TYR A 297 -6.02 18.93 1.14
N MET A 298 -6.71 19.14 0.03
CA MET A 298 -6.06 19.37 -1.26
C MET A 298 -5.29 20.69 -1.29
N GLN A 299 -5.82 21.75 -0.68
CA GLN A 299 -5.08 23.01 -0.51
C GLN A 299 -3.80 22.80 0.29
N LEU A 300 -3.84 22.03 1.38
CA LEU A 300 -2.64 21.64 2.14
C LEU A 300 -1.61 20.94 1.25
N LEU A 301 -2.03 19.93 0.48
CA LEU A 301 -1.12 19.19 -0.41
C LEU A 301 -0.48 20.09 -1.47
N VAL A 302 -1.26 21.00 -2.06
CA VAL A 302 -0.79 21.94 -3.09
C VAL A 302 0.17 22.98 -2.50
N GLN A 303 -0.18 23.58 -1.37
CA GLN A 303 0.67 24.56 -0.67
C GLN A 303 1.98 23.94 -0.18
N SER A 304 1.96 22.63 0.09
CA SER A 304 3.12 21.88 0.53
C SER A 304 3.88 21.22 -0.63
N PHE A 305 3.55 21.51 -1.89
CA PHE A 305 4.22 20.92 -3.05
C PHE A 305 5.73 21.15 -2.99
N ASN A 306 6.49 20.05 -3.04
CA ASN A 306 7.95 20.06 -3.01
C ASN A 306 8.51 19.57 -4.36
N PRO A 307 9.13 20.47 -5.15
CA PRO A 307 9.78 20.10 -6.41
C PRO A 307 10.86 19.02 -6.27
N ALA A 308 11.60 18.99 -5.15
CA ALA A 308 12.62 17.98 -4.91
C ALA A 308 11.99 16.60 -4.69
N ALA A 309 10.85 16.53 -4.00
CA ALA A 309 10.11 15.29 -3.82
C ALA A 309 9.62 14.69 -5.16
N ALA A 310 9.23 15.55 -6.12
CA ALA A 310 8.79 15.13 -7.45
C ALA A 310 9.90 14.41 -8.27
N GLU A 311 11.18 14.62 -7.95
CA GLU A 311 12.29 13.88 -8.56
C GLU A 311 12.52 12.48 -7.96
N GLY A 312 12.05 12.28 -6.72
CA GLY A 312 12.22 11.05 -5.94
C GLY A 312 11.00 10.12 -5.88
N VAL A 313 9.88 10.47 -6.51
CA VAL A 313 8.66 9.63 -6.46
C VAL A 313 8.84 8.25 -7.11
N MET A 314 8.23 7.23 -6.50
CA MET A 314 8.37 5.81 -6.91
C MET A 314 7.96 5.52 -8.36
N CYS A 315 7.01 6.28 -8.93
CA CYS A 315 6.53 6.05 -10.29
C CYS A 315 7.61 6.27 -11.36
N ARG A 316 8.78 6.81 -10.98
CA ARG A 316 9.92 6.97 -11.89
C ARG A 316 10.69 5.67 -12.12
N ASP A 317 10.78 4.76 -11.16
CA ASP A 317 11.55 3.52 -11.30
C ASP A 317 10.81 2.25 -10.85
N THR A 318 9.54 2.37 -10.48
CA THR A 318 8.64 1.24 -10.21
C THR A 318 7.71 0.99 -11.38
N VAL A 319 7.56 -0.26 -11.81
CA VAL A 319 6.47 -0.71 -12.69
C VAL A 319 5.49 -1.49 -11.83
N ASN A 320 4.22 -1.09 -11.82
CA ASN A 320 3.18 -1.75 -11.04
C ASN A 320 2.30 -2.61 -11.96
N VAL A 321 1.93 -3.80 -11.50
CA VAL A 321 1.01 -4.72 -12.17
C VAL A 321 -0.14 -5.05 -11.23
N GLY A 322 -1.36 -4.90 -11.75
CA GLY A 322 -2.57 -5.29 -11.04
C GLY A 322 -2.88 -6.78 -11.12
N TRP A 323 -3.82 -7.23 -10.30
CA TRP A 323 -4.28 -8.62 -10.24
C TRP A 323 -4.83 -9.13 -11.58
N ASP A 324 -5.29 -8.23 -12.45
CA ASP A 324 -5.80 -8.51 -13.80
C ASP A 324 -4.71 -8.43 -14.89
N GLY A 325 -3.45 -8.31 -14.48
CA GLY A 325 -2.30 -8.23 -15.37
C GLY A 325 -2.09 -6.87 -16.03
N LYS A 326 -2.94 -5.87 -15.78
CA LYS A 326 -2.74 -4.51 -16.31
C LYS A 326 -1.55 -3.82 -15.67
N VAL A 327 -0.91 -2.95 -16.45
CA VAL A 327 0.35 -2.30 -16.11
C VAL A 327 0.13 -0.81 -15.85
N TYR A 328 0.73 -0.32 -14.76
CA TYR A 328 0.53 1.02 -14.23
C TYR A 328 1.86 1.66 -13.82
N ASP A 329 1.86 2.99 -13.68
CA ASP A 329 3.07 3.68 -13.27
C ASP A 329 3.38 3.54 -11.77
N CYS A 330 2.36 3.34 -10.93
CA CYS A 330 2.47 3.03 -9.50
C CYS A 330 1.15 2.44 -8.98
N ASP A 331 1.16 1.91 -7.76
CA ASP A 331 -0.06 1.40 -7.11
C ASP A 331 -1.19 2.44 -7.06
N PHE A 332 -0.90 3.72 -6.80
CA PHE A 332 -1.96 4.74 -6.79
C PHE A 332 -2.60 4.96 -8.17
N ASN A 333 -1.81 4.88 -9.26
CA ASN A 333 -2.37 4.92 -10.60
C ASN A 333 -3.21 3.68 -10.91
N GLN A 334 -2.81 2.49 -10.42
CA GLN A 334 -3.63 1.28 -10.51
C GLN A 334 -4.99 1.49 -9.84
N GLN A 335 -5.02 2.05 -8.63
CA GLN A 335 -6.27 2.26 -7.90
C GLN A 335 -7.21 3.25 -8.61
N LEU A 336 -6.67 4.16 -9.42
CA LEU A 336 -7.45 5.07 -10.27
C LEU A 336 -7.71 4.54 -11.69
N ASP A 337 -7.20 3.34 -12.00
CA ASP A 337 -7.19 2.74 -13.33
C ASP A 337 -6.64 3.72 -14.39
N MET A 338 -5.53 4.35 -14.04
CA MET A 338 -4.71 5.22 -14.88
C MET A 338 -3.56 4.40 -15.48
N GLY A 339 -3.88 3.59 -16.50
CA GLY A 339 -2.91 2.70 -17.15
C GLY A 339 -1.65 3.41 -17.66
N LEU A 340 -0.54 2.68 -17.65
CA LEU A 340 0.75 3.16 -18.15
C LEU A 340 0.63 3.55 -19.64
N ARG A 341 1.29 4.64 -20.03
CA ARG A 341 1.31 5.14 -21.41
C ARG A 341 2.62 4.76 -22.11
N ILE A 342 2.52 4.07 -23.25
CA ILE A 342 3.68 3.76 -24.10
C ILE A 342 3.90 4.91 -25.10
N PRO A 343 5.15 5.38 -25.30
CA PRO A 343 5.49 6.30 -26.38
C PRO A 343 5.02 5.79 -27.76
N GLY A 344 4.26 6.62 -28.49
CA GLY A 344 3.89 6.34 -29.88
C GLY A 344 2.71 5.37 -30.09
N LYS A 345 2.07 4.85 -29.04
CA LYS A 345 0.80 4.11 -29.14
C LYS A 345 -0.38 5.01 -28.72
N SER A 346 -1.47 4.98 -29.49
CA SER A 346 -2.70 5.72 -29.16
C SER A 346 -3.34 5.18 -27.88
N SER A 347 -3.94 6.06 -27.09
CA SER A 347 -4.65 5.71 -25.86
C SER A 347 -5.94 4.94 -26.19
N GLY A 348 -5.87 3.61 -26.21
CA GLY A 348 -7.03 2.77 -26.57
C GLY A 348 -7.13 1.45 -25.81
N SER A 349 -6.00 0.78 -25.54
CA SER A 349 -5.96 -0.47 -24.77
C SER A 349 -5.07 -0.33 -23.53
N SER A 350 -5.56 -0.82 -22.40
CA SER A 350 -4.74 -1.00 -21.19
C SER A 350 -3.63 -1.98 -21.51
N LEU A 351 -2.38 -1.56 -21.30
CA LEU A 351 -1.23 -2.45 -21.43
C LEU A 351 -1.29 -3.54 -20.36
N THR A 352 -1.00 -4.79 -20.74
CA THR A 352 -0.92 -5.91 -19.82
C THR A 352 0.48 -6.52 -19.80
N VAL A 353 0.77 -7.35 -18.80
CA VAL A 353 2.02 -8.13 -18.73
C VAL A 353 2.22 -9.08 -19.90
N PHE A 354 1.15 -9.43 -20.64
CA PHE A 354 1.22 -10.25 -21.83
C PHE A 354 1.69 -9.49 -23.07
N ASP A 355 1.67 -8.15 -23.02
CA ASP A 355 2.07 -7.26 -24.11
C ASP A 355 3.54 -6.81 -24.02
N ILE A 356 4.25 -7.21 -22.96
CA ILE A 356 5.61 -6.76 -22.63
C ILE A 356 6.53 -7.97 -22.62
N ALA A 357 7.58 -7.94 -23.43
CA ALA A 357 8.62 -8.96 -23.39
C ALA A 357 9.70 -8.61 -22.36
N HIS A 358 9.97 -7.32 -22.16
CA HIS A 358 11.02 -6.83 -21.27
C HIS A 358 10.67 -5.46 -20.65
N LEU A 359 10.91 -5.26 -19.34
CA LEU A 359 10.52 -4.02 -18.64
C LEU A 359 11.25 -2.76 -19.16
N SER A 360 12.41 -2.92 -19.79
CA SER A 360 13.14 -1.81 -20.42
C SER A 360 12.34 -1.13 -21.55
N GLU A 361 11.39 -1.83 -22.18
CA GLU A 361 10.49 -1.28 -23.22
C GLU A 361 9.69 -0.06 -22.72
N LEU A 362 9.48 0.04 -21.41
CA LEU A 362 8.72 1.12 -20.78
C LEU A 362 9.58 2.38 -20.53
N THR A 363 10.91 2.26 -20.58
CA THR A 363 11.85 3.33 -20.23
C THR A 363 11.63 4.59 -21.09
N GLY A 364 11.63 5.76 -20.46
CA GLY A 364 11.43 7.04 -21.13
C GLY A 364 9.95 7.42 -21.38
N GLY A 365 9.03 6.48 -21.12
CA GLY A 365 7.57 6.71 -21.13
C GLY A 365 7.15 7.87 -20.24
N SER A 366 6.08 8.56 -20.62
CA SER A 366 5.47 9.58 -19.76
C SER A 366 4.71 8.90 -18.62
N ILE A 367 4.86 9.43 -17.42
CA ILE A 367 4.14 8.94 -16.25
C ILE A 367 2.72 9.53 -16.25
N ALA A 368 1.72 8.71 -15.97
CA ALA A 368 0.35 9.14 -15.79
C ALA A 368 0.22 9.97 -14.49
N ILE A 369 -0.05 11.27 -14.65
CA ILE A 369 -0.18 12.22 -13.55
C ILE A 369 -1.60 12.76 -13.44
N ASP A 370 -2.03 13.06 -12.21
CA ASP A 370 -3.28 13.74 -11.89
C ASP A 370 -3.14 14.39 -10.48
N ASN A 371 -4.17 15.06 -9.99
CA ASN A 371 -4.15 15.83 -8.75
C ASN A 371 -3.88 14.98 -7.50
N HIS A 372 -4.09 13.66 -7.52
CA HIS A 372 -3.67 12.81 -6.40
C HIS A 372 -2.15 12.82 -6.21
N CYS A 373 -1.36 13.08 -7.26
CA CYS A 373 0.09 13.11 -7.21
C CYS A 373 0.65 14.15 -6.24
N PHE A 374 -0.13 15.19 -5.89
CA PHE A 374 0.24 16.12 -4.82
C PHE A 374 0.46 15.40 -3.48
N GLY A 375 -0.23 14.29 -3.21
CA GLY A 375 0.00 13.48 -2.00
C GLY A 375 1.42 12.92 -1.91
N CYS A 376 1.98 12.46 -3.03
CA CYS A 376 3.34 11.93 -3.11
C CYS A 376 4.41 13.02 -3.07
N THR A 377 4.09 14.25 -3.45
CA THR A 377 5.07 15.34 -3.57
C THR A 377 4.92 16.43 -2.51
N ALA A 378 3.95 16.31 -1.58
CA ALA A 378 3.76 17.26 -0.50
C ALA A 378 4.78 17.04 0.65
N GLY A 379 5.34 18.14 1.17
CA GLY A 379 6.26 18.14 2.31
C GLY A 379 7.58 17.42 1.99
N ALA A 380 7.95 16.44 2.81
CA ALA A 380 9.08 15.54 2.54
C ALA A 380 8.82 14.57 1.36
N GLY A 381 7.62 14.63 0.77
CA GLY A 381 7.13 13.65 -0.18
C GLY A 381 6.91 12.28 0.46
N SER A 382 6.28 11.38 -0.27
CA SER A 382 6.11 10.01 0.19
C SER A 382 6.06 9.01 -0.96
N SER A 383 6.64 7.85 -0.70
CA SER A 383 6.62 6.68 -1.57
C SER A 383 6.37 5.45 -0.72
N CYS A 384 6.12 4.31 -1.35
CA CYS A 384 6.07 3.04 -0.62
C CYS A 384 7.41 2.68 0.08
N GLN A 385 8.46 3.51 -0.02
CA GLN A 385 9.73 3.38 0.72
C GLN A 385 9.97 4.54 1.71
N GLY A 386 8.93 5.32 2.04
CA GLY A 386 8.99 6.45 2.97
C GLY A 386 9.23 7.79 2.26
N ALA A 387 9.77 8.75 3.01
CA ALA A 387 10.05 10.10 2.53
C ALA A 387 11.06 10.11 1.36
N VAL A 388 10.84 10.99 0.40
CA VAL A 388 11.63 11.06 -0.85
C VAL A 388 12.44 12.35 -1.00
N ALA A 389 12.25 13.29 -0.09
CA ALA A 389 13.01 14.51 0.06
C ALA A 389 13.24 14.81 1.54
N SER A 390 14.37 15.44 1.86
CA SER A 390 14.77 15.84 3.21
C SER A 390 14.67 17.34 3.40
#